data_AF-A0A9N7B558-F1
#
_entry.id   AF-A0A9N7B558-F1
#
_cell.length_a   1.000
_cell.length_b   1.000
_cell.length_c   1.000
_cell.angle_alpha   90.00
_cell.angle_beta   90.00
_cell.angle_gamma   90.00
#
_symmetry.space_group_name_H-M   'P 1'
#
loop_
_entity.id
_entity.type
_entity.pdbx_description
1 polymer ?
#
loop_
_entity_poly.entity_id
_entity_poly.type
_entity_poly.pdbx_seq_one_letter_code
_entity_poly.pdbx_strand_id
1 'polypeptide(L)'
;MPPKVKIKNDFEIFRKELEILYKKYLNNELSYLKLKEKLKILAENHKAILFRKDKFTNRSIILNLSKTRKIIKEYINLSVIERIRRDNTFLFFWKSRRIKELKNIGIKDRKKIEELIFSNQMNDEKPYFQYFIDLFITPKWLNDYAHKYKIEKINSYRKEQIFVKINLNTYIEIIKLLLNQNRDIRLKFYGVLMAIGRRPVEVMKLSQFYIADKNHIRMEFIAKKRENNIVNEVVFPVFADPELIINSIKEIRYMEQTENLTKETISSNLAYSYNRLFRQIFNNIFAPEESVYFCRAIYCKFSYLAFAPKNMEMNYWITKVLGHEPNDITTAFHYNRYVLDNLDDKADNNLLTLLNQRIYTYVRRKATYSTLTMDRLESLIKEHHIFDDNYIKTLIVIKNLMLKDNLETLAMVRGLNVKIRKAFKATYGYNYNYIKLTEYLSIIFNYKL
;
A
#
# COMPACT_ATOMS: atom_id res chain seq x y z
N MET A 1 -0.80 8.19 -42.91
CA MET A 1 -0.99 7.72 -41.51
C MET A 1 -2.07 6.63 -41.50
N PRO A 2 -1.78 5.36 -41.14
CA PRO A 2 -2.85 4.40 -40.85
C PRO A 2 -3.41 4.64 -39.42
N PRO A 3 -4.69 4.35 -39.17
CA PRO A 3 -5.42 4.91 -38.03
C PRO A 3 -5.16 4.13 -36.74
N LYS A 4 -4.67 4.84 -35.72
CA LYS A 4 -4.35 4.38 -34.34
C LYS A 4 -5.48 3.56 -33.65
N VAL A 5 -6.73 3.71 -34.08
CA VAL A 5 -7.92 3.06 -33.50
C VAL A 5 -8.03 1.58 -33.88
N LYS A 6 -7.60 1.20 -35.09
CA LYS A 6 -7.79 -0.15 -35.64
C LYS A 6 -6.97 -1.19 -34.86
N ILE A 7 -5.70 -0.88 -34.58
CA ILE A 7 -4.74 -1.77 -33.90
C ILE A 7 -5.16 -2.12 -32.46
N LYS A 8 -5.71 -1.15 -31.71
CA LYS A 8 -6.16 -1.40 -30.32
C LYS A 8 -7.33 -2.39 -30.30
N ASN A 9 -8.25 -2.25 -31.25
CA ASN A 9 -9.38 -3.15 -31.39
C ASN A 9 -8.90 -4.54 -31.80
N ASP A 10 -7.97 -4.64 -32.76
CA ASP A 10 -7.48 -5.93 -33.22
C ASP A 10 -6.75 -6.72 -32.11
N PHE A 11 -5.95 -6.04 -31.26
CA PHE A 11 -5.32 -6.68 -30.09
C PHE A 11 -6.31 -7.10 -29.00
N GLU A 12 -7.38 -6.32 -28.77
CA GLU A 12 -8.45 -6.68 -27.84
C GLU A 12 -9.26 -7.87 -28.35
N ILE A 13 -9.49 -7.95 -29.67
CA ILE A 13 -10.14 -9.08 -30.32
C ILE A 13 -9.28 -10.35 -30.14
N PHE A 14 -8.00 -10.29 -30.49
CA PHE A 14 -7.06 -11.39 -30.27
C PHE A 14 -7.03 -11.84 -28.80
N ARG A 15 -6.97 -10.90 -27.84
CA ARG A 15 -6.96 -11.22 -26.41
C ARG A 15 -8.24 -11.92 -25.97
N LYS A 16 -9.41 -11.43 -26.39
CA LYS A 16 -10.71 -12.03 -26.05
C LYS A 16 -10.84 -13.43 -26.63
N GLU A 17 -10.43 -13.63 -27.87
CA GLU A 17 -10.45 -14.95 -28.52
C GLU A 17 -9.52 -15.94 -27.82
N LEU A 18 -8.32 -15.50 -27.44
CA LEU A 18 -7.38 -16.30 -26.65
C LEU A 18 -7.96 -16.67 -25.28
N GLU A 19 -8.58 -15.71 -24.59
CA GLU A 19 -9.20 -15.92 -23.27
C GLU A 19 -10.38 -16.90 -23.33
N ILE A 20 -11.20 -16.83 -24.39
CA ILE A 20 -12.32 -17.75 -24.62
C ILE A 20 -11.82 -19.18 -24.83
N LEU A 21 -10.81 -19.38 -25.70
CA LEU A 21 -10.22 -20.70 -25.92
C LEU A 21 -9.64 -21.28 -24.62
N TYR A 22 -8.99 -20.44 -23.83
CA TYR A 22 -8.39 -20.85 -22.57
C TYR A 22 -9.43 -21.22 -21.50
N LYS A 23 -10.51 -20.42 -21.36
CA LYS A 23 -11.63 -20.74 -20.45
C LYS A 23 -12.32 -22.04 -20.81
N LYS A 24 -12.58 -22.26 -22.10
CA LYS A 24 -13.15 -23.52 -22.60
C LYS A 24 -12.27 -24.73 -22.28
N TYR A 25 -10.95 -24.58 -22.38
CA TYR A 25 -10.03 -25.64 -21.97
C TYR A 25 -10.06 -25.89 -20.45
N LEU A 26 -10.01 -24.84 -19.63
CA LEU A 26 -10.06 -24.97 -18.16
C LEU A 26 -11.36 -25.62 -17.66
N ASN A 27 -12.47 -25.41 -18.38
CA ASN A 27 -13.75 -26.03 -18.09
C ASN A 27 -13.89 -27.44 -18.68
N ASN A 28 -12.82 -28.02 -19.25
CA ASN A 28 -12.81 -29.32 -19.95
C ASN A 28 -13.72 -29.39 -21.20
N GLU A 29 -14.18 -28.25 -21.73
CA GLU A 29 -15.01 -28.16 -22.94
C GLU A 29 -14.16 -28.29 -24.23
N LEU A 30 -12.84 -28.19 -24.12
CA LEU A 30 -11.88 -28.42 -25.21
C LEU A 30 -10.82 -29.42 -24.75
N SER A 31 -10.54 -30.42 -25.59
CA SER A 31 -9.35 -31.25 -25.40
C SER A 31 -8.08 -30.47 -25.75
N TYR A 32 -6.95 -30.84 -25.16
CA TYR A 32 -5.67 -30.18 -25.40
C TYR A 32 -5.27 -30.18 -26.89
N LEU A 33 -5.50 -31.28 -27.60
CA LEU A 33 -5.25 -31.39 -29.05
C LEU A 33 -6.05 -30.35 -29.84
N LYS A 34 -7.35 -30.22 -29.54
CA LYS A 34 -8.22 -29.21 -30.17
C LYS A 34 -7.85 -27.79 -29.76
N LEU A 35 -7.37 -27.58 -28.54
CA LEU A 35 -6.87 -26.28 -28.10
C LEU A 35 -5.62 -25.88 -28.89
N LYS A 36 -4.64 -26.79 -29.03
CA LYS A 36 -3.41 -26.56 -29.79
C LYS A 36 -3.70 -26.17 -31.24
N GLU A 37 -4.61 -26.89 -31.89
CA GLU A 37 -5.04 -26.60 -33.26
C GLU A 37 -5.72 -25.23 -33.38
N LYS A 38 -6.65 -24.92 -32.48
CA LYS A 38 -7.36 -23.62 -32.47
C LYS A 38 -6.46 -22.43 -32.15
N LEU A 39 -5.45 -22.62 -31.30
CA LEU A 39 -4.44 -21.59 -31.02
C LEU A 39 -3.53 -21.34 -32.23
N LYS A 40 -3.21 -22.39 -33.00
CA LYS A 40 -2.45 -22.24 -34.25
C LYS A 40 -3.24 -21.42 -35.28
N ILE A 41 -4.52 -21.72 -35.44
CA ILE A 41 -5.43 -20.96 -36.30
C ILE A 41 -5.54 -19.50 -35.81
N LEU A 42 -5.68 -19.29 -34.50
CA LEU A 42 -5.74 -17.95 -33.92
C LEU A 42 -4.46 -17.14 -34.19
N ALA A 43 -3.28 -17.76 -34.05
CA ALA A 43 -2.01 -17.10 -34.32
C ALA A 43 -1.86 -16.70 -35.80
N GLU A 44 -2.30 -17.55 -36.73
CA GLU A 44 -2.27 -17.23 -38.16
C GLU A 44 -3.28 -16.14 -38.54
N ASN A 45 -4.49 -16.17 -37.96
CA ASN A 45 -5.52 -15.14 -38.21
C ASN A 45 -5.07 -13.74 -37.78
N HIS A 46 -4.21 -13.66 -36.75
CA HIS A 46 -3.70 -12.39 -36.21
C HIS A 46 -2.24 -12.12 -36.55
N LYS A 47 -1.66 -12.88 -37.50
CA LYS A 47 -0.26 -12.81 -37.92
C LYS A 47 0.20 -11.38 -38.22
N ALA A 48 -0.58 -10.60 -38.97
CA ALA A 48 -0.21 -9.23 -39.35
C ALA A 48 0.05 -8.30 -38.15
N ILE A 49 -0.57 -8.56 -36.99
CA ILE A 49 -0.39 -7.80 -35.75
C ILE A 49 0.77 -8.37 -34.94
N LEU A 50 0.93 -9.70 -34.91
CA LEU A 50 2.03 -10.38 -34.24
C LEU A 50 3.40 -10.08 -34.88
N PHE A 51 3.43 -9.82 -36.19
CA PHE A 51 4.65 -9.59 -36.98
C PHE A 51 4.95 -8.10 -37.28
N ARG A 52 4.18 -7.16 -36.73
CA ARG A 52 4.33 -5.73 -37.04
C ARG A 52 5.52 -5.07 -36.30
N LYS A 53 6.48 -4.53 -37.04
CA LYS A 53 7.68 -3.83 -36.51
C LYS A 53 7.48 -2.29 -36.46
N ASP A 54 6.51 -1.78 -35.71
CA ASP A 54 6.24 -0.32 -35.56
C ASP A 54 6.54 0.19 -34.12
N LYS A 55 7.23 1.35 -34.05
CA LYS A 55 7.66 2.11 -32.86
C LYS A 55 6.51 2.74 -32.04
N PHE A 56 5.33 2.97 -32.61
CA PHE A 56 4.24 3.78 -32.03
C PHE A 56 3.19 3.01 -31.22
N THR A 57 3.34 1.70 -31.12
CA THR A 57 2.42 0.74 -30.48
C THR A 57 2.79 0.46 -29.01
N ASN A 58 2.98 1.48 -28.14
CA ASN A 58 3.73 1.25 -26.89
C ASN A 58 3.12 1.66 -25.53
N ARG A 59 1.93 2.26 -25.41
CA ARG A 59 1.36 2.56 -24.06
C ARG A 59 0.15 1.70 -23.67
N SER A 60 -0.81 1.51 -24.57
CA SER A 60 -1.95 0.59 -24.35
C SER A 60 -1.54 -0.89 -24.50
N ILE A 61 -0.58 -1.16 -25.38
CA ILE A 61 -0.05 -2.51 -25.64
C ILE A 61 0.77 -3.05 -24.46
N ILE A 62 1.53 -2.22 -23.73
CA ILE A 62 2.28 -2.66 -22.54
C ILE A 62 1.33 -3.13 -21.41
N LEU A 63 0.20 -2.44 -21.22
CA LEU A 63 -0.81 -2.84 -20.22
C LEU A 63 -1.52 -4.15 -20.60
N ASN A 64 -1.86 -4.33 -21.87
CA ASN A 64 -2.48 -5.55 -22.39
C ASN A 64 -1.51 -6.74 -22.47
N LEU A 65 -0.24 -6.50 -22.84
CA LEU A 65 0.81 -7.51 -22.87
C LEU A 65 1.06 -8.12 -21.48
N SER A 66 0.96 -7.39 -20.37
CA SER A 66 1.18 -8.01 -19.05
C SER A 66 0.17 -9.11 -18.72
N LYS A 67 -1.08 -8.95 -19.16
CA LYS A 67 -2.17 -9.94 -19.00
C LYS A 67 -2.03 -11.08 -20.00
N THR A 68 -1.73 -10.78 -21.26
CA THR A 68 -1.47 -11.78 -22.31
C THR A 68 -0.22 -12.62 -22.00
N ARG A 69 0.83 -12.01 -21.44
CA ARG A 69 2.06 -12.69 -20.97
C ARG A 69 1.78 -13.66 -19.83
N LYS A 70 0.80 -13.37 -18.96
CA LYS A 70 0.38 -14.29 -17.89
C LYS A 70 -0.31 -15.54 -18.47
N ILE A 71 -1.21 -15.36 -19.44
CA ILE A 71 -1.94 -16.45 -20.12
C ILE A 71 -0.98 -17.33 -20.95
N ILE A 72 -0.04 -16.72 -21.68
CA ILE A 72 1.00 -17.44 -22.45
C ILE A 72 1.97 -18.18 -21.53
N LYS A 73 2.37 -17.59 -20.39
CA LYS A 73 3.19 -18.25 -19.35
C LYS A 73 2.49 -19.50 -18.81
N GLU A 74 1.20 -19.41 -18.50
CA GLU A 74 0.43 -20.55 -18.02
C GLU A 74 0.32 -21.64 -19.10
N TYR A 75 0.17 -21.29 -20.37
CA TYR A 75 0.14 -22.25 -21.49
C TYR A 75 1.47 -23.00 -21.70
N ILE A 76 2.62 -22.30 -21.68
CA ILE A 76 3.95 -22.92 -21.81
C ILE A 76 4.22 -23.85 -20.63
N ASN A 77 3.87 -23.42 -19.42
CA ASN A 77 4.02 -24.26 -18.23
C ASN A 77 3.10 -25.49 -18.27
N LEU A 78 1.86 -25.35 -18.74
CA LEU A 78 0.90 -26.46 -18.85
C LEU A 78 1.27 -27.48 -19.93
N SER A 79 1.78 -27.03 -21.07
CA SER A 79 2.21 -27.92 -22.17
C SER A 79 3.45 -28.75 -21.80
N VAL A 80 4.39 -28.19 -21.04
CA VAL A 80 5.52 -28.93 -20.45
C VAL A 80 5.06 -29.89 -19.35
N ILE A 81 4.12 -29.49 -18.49
CA ILE A 81 3.57 -30.33 -17.41
C ILE A 81 2.77 -31.53 -17.96
N GLU A 82 2.00 -31.35 -19.03
CA GLU A 82 1.22 -32.42 -19.67
C GLU A 82 2.09 -33.47 -20.38
N ARG A 83 3.21 -33.05 -21.00
CA ARG A 83 4.15 -33.99 -21.63
C ARG A 83 4.85 -34.86 -20.58
N ILE A 84 5.31 -34.25 -19.48
CA ILE A 84 5.87 -34.97 -18.32
C ILE A 84 4.84 -35.94 -17.71
N ARG A 85 3.55 -35.58 -17.69
CA ARG A 85 2.45 -36.45 -17.22
C ARG A 85 2.20 -37.66 -18.13
N ARG A 86 2.28 -37.49 -19.45
CA ARG A 86 2.11 -38.59 -20.42
C ARG A 86 3.27 -39.58 -20.38
N ASP A 87 4.49 -39.09 -20.17
CA ASP A 87 5.70 -39.91 -20.20
C ASP A 87 5.96 -40.64 -18.87
N ASN A 88 5.20 -40.35 -17.79
CA ASN A 88 5.34 -40.99 -16.48
C ASN A 88 3.97 -41.34 -15.87
N THR A 89 3.45 -42.52 -16.19
CA THR A 89 2.15 -43.01 -15.71
C THR A 89 2.09 -43.38 -14.23
N PHE A 90 3.22 -43.45 -13.52
CA PHE A 90 3.32 -44.05 -12.17
C PHE A 90 3.62 -43.09 -10.99
N LEU A 91 3.45 -41.77 -11.13
CA LEU A 91 3.67 -40.80 -10.05
C LEU A 91 2.37 -40.13 -9.59
N PHE A 92 1.38 -40.93 -9.18
CA PHE A 92 0.09 -40.39 -8.71
C PHE A 92 0.08 -39.98 -7.22
N PHE A 93 1.18 -40.12 -6.47
CA PHE A 93 1.15 -39.86 -5.02
C PHE A 93 2.12 -38.84 -4.44
N TRP A 94 3.01 -38.21 -5.21
CA TRP A 94 3.96 -37.24 -4.64
C TRP A 94 3.97 -35.90 -5.40
N LYS A 95 3.72 -34.80 -4.68
CA LYS A 95 3.98 -33.42 -5.12
C LYS A 95 5.49 -33.26 -5.33
N SER A 96 6.00 -33.69 -6.49
CA SER A 96 7.44 -33.66 -6.74
C SER A 96 7.96 -32.21 -6.74
N ARG A 97 9.08 -32.00 -6.06
CA ARG A 97 9.83 -30.73 -5.99
C ARG A 97 10.04 -30.10 -7.37
N ARG A 98 10.22 -30.94 -8.40
CA ARG A 98 10.32 -30.59 -9.83
C ARG A 98 9.11 -29.81 -10.38
N ILE A 99 7.88 -30.19 -10.05
CA ILE A 99 6.66 -29.50 -10.55
C ILE A 99 6.51 -28.11 -9.91
N LYS A 100 6.90 -27.96 -8.64
CA LYS A 100 6.96 -26.65 -7.95
C LYS A 100 8.06 -25.75 -8.52
N GLU A 101 9.24 -26.31 -8.82
CA GLU A 101 10.35 -25.59 -9.43
C GLU A 101 10.00 -25.07 -10.84
N LEU A 102 9.31 -25.86 -11.67
CA LEU A 102 8.82 -25.46 -12.99
C LEU A 102 7.77 -24.32 -12.93
N LYS A 103 6.86 -24.35 -11.94
CA LYS A 103 5.89 -23.25 -11.72
C LYS A 103 6.56 -21.91 -11.38
N ASN A 104 7.77 -21.95 -10.81
CA ASN A 104 8.48 -20.79 -10.28
C ASN A 104 9.54 -20.21 -11.22
N ILE A 105 9.77 -20.78 -12.41
CA ILE A 105 10.68 -20.20 -13.39
C ILE A 105 10.10 -18.87 -13.91
N GLY A 106 10.92 -17.81 -13.82
CA GLY A 106 10.57 -16.48 -14.28
C GLY A 106 10.67 -16.35 -15.81
N ILE A 107 9.85 -15.50 -16.42
CA ILE A 107 9.83 -15.23 -17.88
C ILE A 107 11.19 -14.70 -18.41
N LYS A 108 12.12 -14.30 -17.54
CA LYS A 108 13.43 -13.76 -17.90
C LYS A 108 14.55 -14.81 -17.97
N ASP A 109 14.30 -16.04 -17.50
CA ASP A 109 15.33 -17.09 -17.43
C ASP A 109 15.41 -17.88 -18.74
N ARG A 110 15.71 -17.15 -19.83
CA ARG A 110 15.77 -17.67 -21.22
C ARG A 110 16.58 -18.96 -21.32
N LYS A 111 17.76 -18.98 -20.71
CA LYS A 111 18.66 -20.14 -20.72
C LYS A 111 18.04 -21.37 -20.09
N LYS A 112 17.27 -21.19 -19.00
CA LYS A 112 16.58 -22.26 -18.27
C LYS A 112 15.38 -22.82 -19.04
N ILE A 113 14.70 -21.95 -19.82
CA ILE A 113 13.62 -22.36 -20.73
C ILE A 113 14.18 -23.12 -21.93
N GLU A 114 15.29 -22.66 -22.51
CA GLU A 114 15.99 -23.34 -23.60
C GLU A 114 16.53 -24.71 -23.17
N GLU A 115 17.12 -24.79 -21.97
CA GLU A 115 17.55 -26.05 -21.34
C GLU A 115 16.39 -27.03 -21.16
N LEU A 116 15.19 -26.55 -20.78
CA LEU A 116 14.00 -27.37 -20.62
C LEU A 116 13.42 -27.89 -21.95
N ILE A 117 13.43 -27.06 -23.00
CA ILE A 117 13.00 -27.46 -24.35
C ILE A 117 13.90 -28.57 -24.88
N PHE A 118 15.22 -28.42 -24.66
CA PHE A 118 16.21 -29.39 -25.08
C PHE A 118 16.11 -30.69 -24.26
N SER A 119 16.00 -30.61 -22.93
CA SER A 119 15.95 -31.77 -22.04
C SER A 119 14.69 -32.62 -22.19
N ASN A 120 13.62 -32.07 -22.79
CA ASN A 120 12.34 -32.77 -23.00
C ASN A 120 12.07 -33.10 -24.49
N GLN A 121 13.11 -33.05 -25.33
CA GLN A 121 13.04 -33.43 -26.76
C GLN A 121 11.89 -32.71 -27.51
N MET A 122 11.70 -31.41 -27.25
CA MET A 122 10.68 -30.58 -27.88
C MET A 122 11.24 -29.76 -29.06
N ASN A 123 12.32 -30.25 -29.70
CA ASN A 123 13.10 -29.50 -30.70
C ASN A 123 12.27 -29.12 -31.95
N ASP A 124 11.24 -29.87 -32.28
CA ASP A 124 10.38 -29.61 -33.45
C ASP A 124 9.41 -28.42 -33.22
N GLU A 125 9.16 -28.10 -31.95
CA GLU A 125 8.35 -26.94 -31.54
C GLU A 125 9.23 -25.69 -31.26
N LYS A 126 10.56 -25.85 -31.29
CA LYS A 126 11.58 -24.80 -31.03
C LYS A 126 11.42 -23.54 -31.90
N PRO A 127 11.08 -23.61 -33.21
CA PRO A 127 10.83 -22.40 -34.00
C PRO A 127 9.66 -21.58 -33.44
N TYR A 128 8.60 -22.25 -33.00
CA TYR A 128 7.40 -21.62 -32.43
C TYR A 128 7.68 -21.01 -31.05
N PHE A 129 8.38 -21.73 -30.18
CA PHE A 129 8.84 -21.17 -28.90
C PHE A 129 9.83 -20.02 -29.10
N GLN A 130 10.70 -20.06 -30.11
CA GLN A 130 11.61 -18.96 -30.45
C GLN A 130 10.83 -17.70 -30.87
N TYR A 131 9.78 -17.81 -31.69
CA TYR A 131 8.91 -16.67 -32.02
C TYR A 131 8.24 -16.04 -30.78
N PHE A 132 7.86 -16.84 -29.79
CA PHE A 132 7.38 -16.33 -28.52
C PHE A 132 8.51 -15.70 -27.71
N ILE A 133 9.66 -16.38 -27.54
CA ILE A 133 10.87 -15.90 -26.83
C ILE A 133 11.35 -14.54 -27.39
N ASP A 134 11.30 -14.36 -28.71
CA ASP A 134 11.69 -13.14 -29.41
C ASP A 134 10.75 -11.95 -29.13
N LEU A 135 9.45 -12.20 -28.85
CA LEU A 135 8.51 -11.18 -28.34
C LEU A 135 8.83 -10.74 -26.90
N PHE A 136 9.68 -11.48 -26.18
CA PHE A 136 10.14 -11.17 -24.82
C PHE A 136 11.54 -10.54 -24.76
N ILE A 137 12.31 -10.56 -25.87
CA ILE A 137 13.52 -9.76 -25.98
C ILE A 137 13.07 -8.30 -25.94
N THR A 138 13.29 -7.64 -24.80
CA THR A 138 12.99 -6.22 -24.66
C THR A 138 13.82 -5.52 -25.71
N PRO A 139 13.21 -4.90 -26.74
CA PRO A 139 13.98 -4.35 -27.84
C PRO A 139 15.01 -3.36 -27.29
N LYS A 140 16.23 -3.33 -27.84
CA LYS A 140 17.30 -2.43 -27.37
C LYS A 140 16.78 -1.00 -27.20
N TRP A 141 16.02 -0.51 -28.18
CA TRP A 141 15.40 0.81 -28.15
C TRP A 141 14.42 1.02 -26.97
N LEU A 142 13.76 -0.01 -26.45
CA LEU A 142 12.87 0.07 -25.29
C LEU A 142 13.66 0.11 -23.97
N ASN A 143 14.79 -0.59 -23.90
CA ASN A 143 15.74 -0.42 -22.80
C ASN A 143 16.37 0.98 -22.84
N ASP A 144 16.78 1.44 -24.02
CA ASP A 144 17.31 2.79 -24.24
C ASP A 144 16.26 3.86 -23.91
N TYR A 145 14.99 3.63 -24.27
CA TYR A 145 13.88 4.53 -23.93
C TYR A 145 13.54 4.49 -22.44
N ALA A 146 13.49 3.32 -21.81
CA ALA A 146 13.27 3.22 -20.37
C ALA A 146 14.39 3.91 -19.58
N HIS A 147 15.64 3.76 -20.05
CA HIS A 147 16.80 4.47 -19.52
C HIS A 147 16.70 5.98 -19.74
N LYS A 148 16.37 6.43 -20.96
CA LYS A 148 16.14 7.84 -21.29
C LYS A 148 15.01 8.44 -20.44
N TYR A 149 13.87 7.78 -20.35
CA TYR A 149 12.73 8.19 -19.52
C TYR A 149 13.11 8.27 -18.05
N LYS A 150 13.89 7.31 -17.55
CA LYS A 150 14.41 7.31 -16.18
C LYS A 150 15.31 8.52 -15.92
N ILE A 151 16.21 8.84 -16.86
CA ILE A 151 17.05 10.05 -16.82
C ILE A 151 16.20 11.32 -16.89
N GLU A 152 15.26 11.42 -17.83
CA GLU A 152 14.34 12.55 -17.97
C GLU A 152 13.54 12.78 -16.69
N LYS A 153 13.09 11.71 -16.03
CA LYS A 153 12.37 11.79 -14.77
C LYS A 153 13.26 12.27 -13.62
N ILE A 154 14.50 11.77 -13.52
CA ILE A 154 15.49 12.27 -12.55
C ILE A 154 15.74 13.76 -12.80
N ASN A 155 15.94 14.16 -14.05
CA ASN A 155 16.17 15.56 -14.42
C ASN A 155 14.94 16.43 -14.12
N SER A 156 13.73 15.91 -14.33
CA SER A 156 12.49 16.57 -13.93
C SER A 156 12.45 16.80 -12.42
N TYR A 157 12.79 15.78 -11.60
CA TYR A 157 12.83 15.93 -10.14
C TYR A 157 13.92 16.89 -9.65
N ARG A 158 15.04 16.99 -10.37
CA ARG A 158 16.09 17.97 -10.06
C ARG A 158 15.65 19.41 -10.36
N LYS A 159 14.82 19.59 -11.40
CA LYS A 159 14.28 20.90 -11.80
C LYS A 159 13.10 21.34 -10.93
N GLU A 160 12.25 20.40 -10.52
CA GLU A 160 11.10 20.64 -9.66
C GLU A 160 11.56 20.70 -8.19
N GLN A 161 12.07 21.85 -7.74
CA GLN A 161 12.36 22.07 -6.33
C GLN A 161 11.09 22.52 -5.59
N ILE A 162 10.71 21.76 -4.56
CA ILE A 162 9.57 22.06 -3.70
C ILE A 162 10.10 22.61 -2.39
N PHE A 163 9.90 23.90 -2.17
CA PHE A 163 10.39 24.59 -0.99
C PHE A 163 9.48 24.37 0.22
N VAL A 164 10.09 24.05 1.36
CA VAL A 164 9.42 23.68 2.60
C VAL A 164 9.90 24.62 3.70
N LYS A 165 8.98 25.41 4.24
CA LYS A 165 9.27 26.48 5.20
C LYS A 165 9.12 26.02 6.64
N ILE A 166 9.73 24.89 6.99
CA ILE A 166 9.80 24.42 8.38
C ILE A 166 11.25 24.05 8.68
N ASN A 167 11.73 24.37 9.89
CA ASN A 167 13.04 23.93 10.37
C ASN A 167 12.94 22.64 11.21
N LEU A 168 14.11 22.09 11.57
CA LEU A 168 14.21 20.81 12.27
C LEU A 168 13.53 20.84 13.65
N ASN A 169 13.73 21.91 14.42
CA ASN A 169 13.16 22.00 15.76
C ASN A 169 11.63 22.12 15.72
N THR A 170 11.11 22.90 14.77
CA THR A 170 9.66 22.96 14.50
C THR A 170 9.11 21.59 14.10
N TYR A 171 9.83 20.85 13.24
CA TYR A 171 9.43 19.51 12.83
C TYR A 171 9.37 18.52 14.00
N ILE A 172 10.35 18.55 14.90
CA ILE A 172 10.37 17.72 16.11
C ILE A 172 9.20 18.08 17.04
N GLU A 173 8.92 19.37 17.25
CA GLU A 173 7.80 19.80 18.08
C GLU A 173 6.43 19.42 17.47
N ILE A 174 6.28 19.46 16.15
CA ILE A 174 5.09 18.93 15.46
C ILE A 174 4.93 17.43 15.73
N ILE A 175 6.02 16.65 15.67
CA ILE A 175 5.97 15.21 15.97
C ILE A 175 5.50 14.97 17.40
N LYS A 176 6.09 15.66 18.40
CA LYS A 176 5.68 15.55 19.80
C LYS A 176 4.21 15.91 19.99
N LEU A 177 3.78 17.02 19.38
CA LEU A 177 2.39 17.45 19.42
C LEU A 177 1.42 16.39 18.90
N LEU A 178 1.77 15.74 17.78
CA LEU A 178 0.94 14.72 17.13
C LEU A 178 0.96 13.39 17.89
N LEU A 179 2.11 12.95 18.39
CA LEU A 179 2.22 11.71 19.17
C LEU A 179 1.47 11.78 20.49
N ASN A 180 1.32 12.97 21.08
CA ASN A 180 0.54 13.18 22.30
C ASN A 180 -0.98 13.30 22.07
N GLN A 181 -1.47 13.13 20.83
CA GLN A 181 -2.90 13.23 20.53
C GLN A 181 -3.68 11.98 20.95
N ASN A 182 -4.64 12.18 21.85
CA ASN A 182 -5.48 11.10 22.38
C ASN A 182 -6.96 11.19 21.94
N ARG A 183 -7.32 12.10 21.04
CA ARG A 183 -8.72 12.34 20.59
C ARG A 183 -9.02 11.88 19.15
N ASP A 184 -7.99 11.69 18.35
CA ASP A 184 -8.11 11.14 17.01
C ASP A 184 -6.82 10.43 16.63
N ILE A 185 -6.90 9.11 16.52
CA ILE A 185 -5.76 8.23 16.27
C ILE A 185 -5.04 8.56 14.95
N ARG A 186 -5.73 9.22 14.01
CA ARG A 186 -5.14 9.64 12.74
C ARG A 186 -4.08 10.72 12.91
N LEU A 187 -4.20 11.57 13.93
CA LEU A 187 -3.19 12.58 14.25
C LEU A 187 -1.91 11.92 14.79
N LYS A 188 -2.06 10.98 15.73
CA LYS A 188 -0.96 10.13 16.22
C LYS A 188 -0.30 9.35 15.08
N PHE A 189 -1.09 8.84 14.14
CA PHE A 189 -0.59 8.22 12.92
C PHE A 189 0.28 9.16 12.06
N TYR A 190 -0.09 10.43 11.90
CA TYR A 190 0.78 11.40 11.21
C TYR A 190 2.08 11.63 11.97
N GLY A 191 2.02 11.74 13.31
CA GLY A 191 3.18 11.85 14.18
C GLY A 191 4.15 10.68 13.99
N VAL A 192 3.63 9.45 13.97
CA VAL A 192 4.40 8.25 13.65
C VAL A 192 5.02 8.36 12.26
N LEU A 193 4.24 8.65 11.21
CA LEU A 193 4.76 8.74 9.84
C LEU A 193 5.87 9.79 9.69
N MET A 194 5.78 10.91 10.39
CA MET A 194 6.81 11.95 10.41
C MET A 194 8.03 11.47 11.22
N ALA A 195 7.85 10.79 12.34
CA ALA A 195 8.95 10.30 13.16
C ALA A 195 9.83 9.24 12.49
N ILE A 196 9.26 8.39 11.62
CA ILE A 196 9.96 7.22 11.05
C ILE A 196 10.01 7.15 9.52
N GLY A 197 9.27 8.02 8.83
CA GLY A 197 9.21 8.06 7.37
C GLY A 197 8.77 6.77 6.69
N ARG A 198 8.01 5.90 7.36
CA ARG A 198 7.51 4.65 6.77
C ARG A 198 6.30 4.88 5.88
N ARG A 199 5.98 3.91 5.02
CA ARG A 199 4.75 3.96 4.21
C ARG A 199 3.55 3.69 5.11
N PRO A 200 2.39 4.32 4.84
CA PRO A 200 1.17 4.06 5.60
C PRO A 200 0.83 2.57 5.81
N VAL A 201 0.96 1.75 4.77
CA VAL A 201 0.66 0.30 4.85
C VAL A 201 1.66 -0.48 5.71
N GLU A 202 2.90 -0.03 5.81
CA GLU A 202 3.96 -0.61 6.67
C GLU A 202 3.56 -0.40 8.14
N VAL A 203 3.18 0.83 8.48
CA VAL A 203 2.72 1.20 9.82
C VAL A 203 1.41 0.51 10.18
N MET A 204 0.41 0.58 9.31
CA MET A 204 -0.94 0.10 9.63
C MET A 204 -1.07 -1.42 9.68
N LYS A 205 -0.28 -2.19 8.92
CA LYS A 205 -0.54 -3.63 8.82
C LYS A 205 0.67 -4.51 8.58
N LEU A 206 1.56 -4.10 7.68
CA LEU A 206 2.51 -5.05 7.10
C LEU A 206 3.71 -5.32 7.99
N SER A 207 4.33 -4.28 8.53
CA SER A 207 5.69 -4.36 9.06
C SER A 207 5.74 -4.71 10.55
N GLN A 208 6.83 -5.29 11.00
CA GLN A 208 7.12 -5.46 12.43
C GLN A 208 8.22 -4.49 12.84
N PHE A 209 8.13 -3.96 14.06
CA PHE A 209 9.01 -2.90 14.55
C PHE A 209 9.62 -3.31 15.88
N TYR A 210 10.94 -3.14 15.99
CA TYR A 210 11.73 -3.50 17.16
C TYR A 210 12.66 -2.34 17.51
N ILE A 211 12.90 -2.13 18.80
CA ILE A 211 13.91 -1.17 19.26
C ILE A 211 15.28 -1.71 18.84
N ALA A 212 16.05 -0.90 18.12
CA ALA A 212 17.44 -1.21 17.79
C ALA A 212 18.39 -0.58 18.81
N ASP A 213 18.18 0.69 19.12
CA ASP A 213 18.85 1.44 20.19
C ASP A 213 18.00 2.66 20.60
N LYS A 214 18.56 3.55 21.44
CA LYS A 214 17.87 4.76 21.95
C LYS A 214 17.32 5.72 20.89
N ASN A 215 17.86 5.70 19.68
CA ASN A 215 17.51 6.61 18.58
C ASN A 215 17.14 5.86 17.29
N HIS A 216 17.09 4.53 17.30
CA HIS A 216 16.87 3.73 16.09
C HIS A 216 15.83 2.63 16.28
N ILE A 217 15.07 2.38 15.20
CA ILE A 217 14.13 1.27 15.09
C ILE A 217 14.60 0.34 13.97
N ARG A 218 14.52 -0.97 14.23
CA ARG A 218 14.62 -2.02 13.21
C ARG A 218 13.22 -2.38 12.72
N MET A 219 13.04 -2.47 11.41
CA MET A 219 11.78 -2.85 10.79
C MET A 219 11.97 -4.05 9.85
N GLU A 220 11.09 -5.04 9.99
CA GLU A 220 10.96 -6.19 9.09
C GLU A 220 9.73 -6.04 8.18
N PHE A 221 9.71 -6.79 7.07
CA PHE A 221 8.62 -6.81 6.08
C PHE A 221 8.38 -5.46 5.40
N ILE A 222 9.37 -4.98 4.67
CA ILE A 222 9.28 -3.74 3.87
C ILE A 222 8.27 -3.91 2.72
N ALA A 223 7.39 -2.93 2.51
CA ALA A 223 6.42 -3.00 1.42
C ALA A 223 7.08 -2.83 0.04
N LYS A 224 6.40 -3.32 -1.00
CA LYS A 224 6.83 -3.27 -2.42
C LYS A 224 8.15 -4.00 -2.72
N LYS A 225 8.59 -4.89 -1.84
CA LYS A 225 9.68 -5.84 -2.12
C LYS A 225 9.19 -7.00 -2.99
N ARG A 226 10.06 -7.48 -3.88
CA ARG A 226 9.84 -8.69 -4.68
C ARG A 226 10.57 -9.86 -4.02
N GLU A 227 10.18 -11.09 -4.34
CA GLU A 227 10.72 -12.32 -3.70
C GLU A 227 12.26 -12.45 -3.76
N ASN A 228 12.91 -11.84 -4.76
CA ASN A 228 14.37 -11.91 -4.94
C ASN A 228 15.12 -10.69 -4.37
N ASN A 229 14.47 -9.85 -3.57
CA ASN A 229 15.12 -8.68 -3.01
C ASN A 229 16.04 -9.06 -1.84
N ILE A 230 17.22 -8.46 -1.81
CA ILE A 230 18.26 -8.75 -0.81
C ILE A 230 17.91 -8.07 0.52
N VAL A 231 17.34 -6.86 0.45
CA VAL A 231 17.00 -6.06 1.63
C VAL A 231 15.56 -6.34 2.05
N ASN A 232 15.39 -7.13 3.10
CA ASN A 232 14.08 -7.48 3.70
C ASN A 232 13.83 -6.81 5.06
N GLU A 233 14.86 -6.23 5.65
CA GLU A 233 14.82 -5.46 6.89
C GLU A 233 15.61 -4.15 6.76
N VAL A 234 15.36 -3.20 7.66
CA VAL A 234 16.06 -1.92 7.69
C VAL A 234 16.12 -1.37 9.10
N VAL A 235 17.27 -0.81 9.48
CA VAL A 235 17.45 0.00 10.70
C VAL A 235 17.50 1.47 10.28
N PHE A 236 16.75 2.32 10.97
CA PHE A 236 16.67 3.75 10.64
C PHE A 236 16.51 4.62 11.90
N PRO A 237 16.98 5.87 11.87
CA PRO A 237 16.87 6.77 13.01
C PRO A 237 15.44 7.30 13.18
N VAL A 238 15.11 7.73 14.39
CA VAL A 238 13.78 8.23 14.73
C VAL A 238 13.84 9.57 15.47
N PHE A 239 12.79 10.37 15.33
CA PHE A 239 12.68 11.72 15.93
C PHE A 239 11.93 11.77 17.27
N ALA A 240 11.57 10.62 17.82
CA ALA A 240 10.95 10.48 19.14
C ALA A 240 11.43 9.18 19.77
N ASP A 241 11.15 9.02 21.06
CA ASP A 241 11.49 7.81 21.80
C ASP A 241 11.01 6.53 21.05
N PRO A 242 11.89 5.55 20.77
CA PRO A 242 11.53 4.34 20.02
C PRO A 242 10.39 3.54 20.64
N GLU A 243 10.33 3.46 21.96
CA GLU A 243 9.28 2.74 22.68
C GLU A 243 7.92 3.44 22.52
N LEU A 244 7.88 4.76 22.69
CA LEU A 244 6.69 5.58 22.42
C LEU A 244 6.17 5.38 20.99
N ILE A 245 7.07 5.36 20.00
CA ILE A 245 6.69 5.15 18.59
C ILE A 245 6.08 3.75 18.40
N ILE A 246 6.74 2.70 18.89
CA ILE A 246 6.27 1.32 18.72
C ILE A 246 4.92 1.11 19.44
N ASN A 247 4.76 1.66 20.63
CA ASN A 247 3.50 1.62 21.37
C ASN A 247 2.39 2.38 20.62
N SER A 248 2.70 3.55 20.06
CA SER A 248 1.79 4.30 19.19
C SER A 248 1.38 3.49 17.95
N ILE A 249 2.28 2.73 17.33
CA ILE A 249 1.95 1.85 16.20
C ILE A 249 0.98 0.75 16.61
N LYS A 250 1.23 0.08 17.74
CA LYS A 250 0.33 -0.97 18.28
C LYS A 250 -1.06 -0.39 18.54
N GLU A 251 -1.10 0.78 19.15
CA GLU A 251 -2.32 1.52 19.43
C GLU A 251 -3.11 1.86 18.16
N ILE A 252 -2.43 2.41 17.13
CA ILE A 252 -3.05 2.71 15.84
C ILE A 252 -3.67 1.46 15.22
N ARG A 253 -2.93 0.34 15.23
CA ARG A 253 -3.40 -0.94 14.67
C ARG A 253 -4.65 -1.45 15.37
N TYR A 254 -4.65 -1.41 16.70
CA TYR A 254 -5.80 -1.79 17.51
C TYR A 254 -7.02 -0.91 17.22
N MET A 255 -6.85 0.40 17.21
CA MET A 255 -7.96 1.36 17.09
C MET A 255 -8.58 1.40 15.71
N GLU A 256 -7.76 1.24 14.68
CA GLU A 256 -8.22 1.14 13.28
C GLU A 256 -8.63 -0.28 12.89
N GLN A 257 -8.48 -1.26 13.80
CA GLN A 257 -8.84 -2.67 13.58
C GLN A 257 -8.17 -3.24 12.33
N THR A 258 -6.88 -2.96 12.17
CA THR A 258 -6.17 -3.13 10.89
C THR A 258 -5.94 -4.59 10.48
N GLU A 259 -6.02 -5.51 11.45
CA GLU A 259 -6.00 -6.95 11.19
C GLU A 259 -7.06 -7.35 10.14
N ASN A 260 -8.24 -6.74 10.21
CA ASN A 260 -9.39 -7.02 9.35
C ASN A 260 -9.39 -6.25 8.02
N LEU A 261 -8.43 -5.33 7.82
CA LEU A 261 -8.39 -4.47 6.64
C LEU A 261 -7.50 -5.03 5.53
N THR A 262 -7.97 -5.07 4.28
CA THR A 262 -7.09 -5.39 3.15
C THR A 262 -6.20 -4.19 2.78
N LYS A 263 -5.17 -4.42 1.95
CA LYS A 263 -4.29 -3.34 1.46
C LYS A 263 -5.10 -2.31 0.65
N GLU A 264 -6.10 -2.78 -0.10
CA GLU A 264 -7.01 -1.98 -0.89
C GLU A 264 -7.88 -1.09 0.02
N THR A 265 -8.45 -1.66 1.09
CA THR A 265 -9.23 -0.90 2.07
C THR A 265 -8.40 0.17 2.76
N ILE A 266 -7.16 -0.15 3.14
CA ILE A 266 -6.20 0.83 3.69
C ILE A 266 -5.98 1.96 2.67
N SER A 267 -5.69 1.63 1.40
CA SER A 267 -5.47 2.63 0.35
C SER A 267 -6.68 3.54 0.15
N SER A 268 -7.90 2.99 0.11
CA SER A 268 -9.13 3.76 0.00
C SER A 268 -9.32 4.68 1.22
N ASN A 269 -9.13 4.16 2.43
CA ASN A 269 -9.20 4.97 3.66
C ASN A 269 -8.19 6.11 3.67
N LEU A 270 -6.97 5.87 3.17
CA LEU A 270 -5.94 6.90 3.06
C LEU A 270 -6.37 8.03 2.12
N ALA A 271 -6.91 7.69 0.95
CA ALA A 271 -7.38 8.66 -0.03
C ALA A 271 -8.55 9.52 0.49
N TYR A 272 -9.56 8.90 1.09
CA TYR A 272 -10.80 9.59 1.48
C TYR A 272 -10.75 10.27 2.84
N SER A 273 -10.15 9.63 3.84
CA SER A 273 -10.22 10.08 5.23
C SER A 273 -8.92 10.74 5.69
N TYR A 274 -7.79 10.05 5.51
CA TYR A 274 -6.52 10.53 6.04
C TYR A 274 -5.98 11.72 5.26
N ASN A 275 -5.99 11.69 3.93
CA ASN A 275 -5.53 12.86 3.15
C ASN A 275 -6.44 14.07 3.34
N ARG A 276 -7.76 13.87 3.49
CA ARG A 276 -8.69 14.98 3.76
C ARG A 276 -8.38 15.66 5.09
N LEU A 277 -8.17 14.89 6.15
CA LEU A 277 -7.77 15.45 7.45
C LEU A 277 -6.37 16.07 7.38
N PHE A 278 -5.43 15.43 6.69
CA PHE A 278 -4.07 15.95 6.52
C PHE A 278 -4.10 17.35 5.90
N ARG A 279 -4.85 17.55 4.81
CA ARG A 279 -5.07 18.87 4.20
C ARG A 279 -5.70 19.85 5.16
N GLN A 280 -6.70 19.43 5.93
CA GLN A 280 -7.37 20.31 6.88
C GLN A 280 -6.42 20.85 7.97
N ILE A 281 -5.55 19.99 8.52
CA ILE A 281 -4.61 20.39 9.57
C ILE A 281 -3.42 21.15 9.00
N PHE A 282 -2.81 20.63 7.93
CA PHE A 282 -1.55 21.14 7.36
C PHE A 282 -1.73 22.09 6.18
N ASN A 283 -2.94 22.62 5.99
CA ASN A 283 -3.26 23.56 4.91
C ASN A 283 -2.25 24.71 4.84
N ASN A 284 -1.63 24.93 3.68
CA ASN A 284 -0.61 25.95 3.44
C ASN A 284 0.69 25.83 4.26
N ILE A 285 0.88 24.74 5.01
CA ILE A 285 2.11 24.46 5.76
C ILE A 285 3.04 23.58 4.92
N PHE A 286 2.46 22.59 4.24
CA PHE A 286 3.18 21.61 3.41
C PHE A 286 2.86 21.75 1.91
N ALA A 287 2.45 22.94 1.47
CA ALA A 287 2.15 23.21 0.07
C ALA A 287 3.39 22.97 -0.83
N PRO A 288 3.20 22.45 -2.06
CA PRO A 288 1.94 22.11 -2.72
C PRO A 288 1.43 20.68 -2.42
N GLU A 289 2.18 19.87 -1.68
CA GLU A 289 1.89 18.45 -1.50
C GLU A 289 1.27 18.12 -0.14
N GLU A 290 -0.04 18.29 -0.07
CA GLU A 290 -0.82 17.99 1.14
C GLU A 290 -1.34 16.55 1.12
N SER A 291 -0.43 15.60 1.29
CA SER A 291 -0.76 14.18 1.42
C SER A 291 0.06 13.49 2.48
N VAL A 292 -0.44 12.38 3.03
CA VAL A 292 0.29 11.57 4.02
C VAL A 292 1.64 11.05 3.52
N TYR A 293 1.84 10.95 2.20
CA TYR A 293 3.11 10.52 1.62
C TYR A 293 4.20 11.58 1.73
N PHE A 294 3.82 12.84 1.94
CA PHE A 294 4.74 13.95 2.19
C PHE A 294 5.54 13.72 3.48
N CYS A 295 4.95 13.10 4.51
CA CYS A 295 5.64 12.78 5.77
C CYS A 295 6.94 12.00 5.54
N ARG A 296 6.90 11.02 4.62
CA ARG A 296 8.07 10.21 4.26
C ARG A 296 9.15 11.03 3.54
N ALA A 297 8.74 11.95 2.68
CA ALA A 297 9.68 12.80 1.95
C ALA A 297 10.39 13.80 2.88
N ILE A 298 9.65 14.44 3.77
CA ILE A 298 10.23 15.36 4.76
C ILE A 298 11.08 14.64 5.80
N TYR A 299 10.66 13.45 6.26
CA TYR A 299 11.50 12.63 7.12
C TYR A 299 12.88 12.38 6.48
N CYS A 300 12.95 12.11 5.18
CA CYS A 300 14.23 11.90 4.49
C CYS A 300 15.13 13.14 4.59
N LYS A 301 14.56 14.33 4.48
CA LYS A 301 15.29 15.59 4.55
C LYS A 301 15.82 15.87 5.93
N PHE A 302 14.96 15.82 6.94
CA PHE A 302 15.39 16.06 8.31
C PHE A 302 16.28 14.95 8.85
N SER A 303 16.02 13.68 8.52
CA SER A 303 16.86 12.58 9.02
C SER A 303 18.27 12.66 8.47
N TYR A 304 18.44 13.15 7.24
CA TYR A 304 19.76 13.42 6.69
C TYR A 304 20.47 14.51 7.49
N LEU A 305 19.80 15.66 7.71
CA LEU A 305 20.38 16.77 8.46
C LEU A 305 20.75 16.38 9.90
N ALA A 306 19.92 15.58 10.55
CA ALA A 306 20.09 15.25 11.97
C ALA A 306 21.04 14.07 12.20
N PHE A 307 21.10 13.09 11.28
CA PHE A 307 21.72 11.79 11.55
C PHE A 307 22.68 11.28 10.47
N ALA A 308 22.74 11.89 9.29
CA ALA A 308 23.64 11.38 8.25
C ALA A 308 25.11 11.61 8.61
N PRO A 309 26.00 10.63 8.36
CA PRO A 309 27.44 10.85 8.46
C PRO A 309 27.90 11.96 7.52
N LYS A 310 28.86 12.78 7.95
CA LYS A 310 29.35 13.97 7.20
C LYS A 310 29.75 13.68 5.74
N ASN A 311 30.24 12.47 5.45
CA ASN A 311 30.71 12.07 4.13
C ASN A 311 29.68 11.28 3.31
N MET A 312 28.42 11.21 3.77
CA MET A 312 27.38 10.45 3.09
C MET A 312 26.57 11.34 2.16
N GLU A 313 26.43 10.93 0.90
CA GLU A 313 25.56 11.63 -0.05
C GLU A 313 24.07 11.39 0.27
N MET A 314 23.24 12.42 0.07
CA MET A 314 21.82 12.43 0.40
C MET A 314 21.01 11.28 -0.24
N ASN A 315 21.13 11.05 -1.55
CA ASN A 315 20.39 9.96 -2.20
C ASN A 315 20.83 8.58 -1.67
N TYR A 316 22.11 8.42 -1.33
CA TYR A 316 22.59 7.20 -0.69
C TYR A 316 22.03 7.03 0.73
N TRP A 317 21.99 8.10 1.53
CA TRP A 317 21.32 8.10 2.83
C TRP A 317 19.84 7.71 2.71
N ILE A 318 19.10 8.36 1.80
CA ILE A 318 17.69 8.08 1.52
C ILE A 318 17.51 6.60 1.16
N THR A 319 18.36 6.06 0.30
CA THR A 319 18.32 4.63 -0.10
C THR A 319 18.44 3.72 1.12
N LYS A 320 19.39 4.00 2.03
CA LYS A 320 19.58 3.24 3.27
C LYS A 320 18.38 3.35 4.20
N VAL A 321 18.00 4.55 4.62
CA VAL A 321 16.94 4.72 5.64
C VAL A 321 15.59 4.27 5.14
N LEU A 322 15.31 4.36 3.83
CA LEU A 322 14.05 3.93 3.25
C LEU A 322 13.97 2.44 2.90
N GLY A 323 15.09 1.71 3.01
CA GLY A 323 15.18 0.30 2.65
C GLY A 323 15.02 0.04 1.15
N HIS A 324 15.56 0.91 0.30
CA HIS A 324 15.63 0.67 -1.15
C HIS A 324 16.72 -0.36 -1.46
N GLU A 325 16.71 -0.91 -2.68
CA GLU A 325 17.82 -1.76 -3.13
C GLU A 325 19.09 -0.92 -3.30
N PRO A 326 20.29 -1.46 -3.03
CA PRO A 326 21.55 -0.69 -3.12
C PRO A 326 21.80 -0.04 -4.48
N ASN A 327 21.26 -0.61 -5.55
CA ASN A 327 21.37 -0.09 -6.92
C ASN A 327 20.19 0.82 -7.34
N ASP A 328 19.21 1.07 -6.47
CA ASP A 328 18.04 1.91 -6.75
C ASP A 328 18.17 3.34 -6.20
N ILE A 329 19.23 4.03 -6.62
CA ILE A 329 19.44 5.46 -6.31
C ILE A 329 18.36 6.34 -6.99
N THR A 330 17.75 5.85 -8.06
CA THR A 330 16.76 6.61 -8.84
C THR A 330 15.51 6.91 -8.05
N THR A 331 15.02 5.94 -7.28
CA THR A 331 13.85 6.16 -6.42
C THR A 331 14.11 7.19 -5.33
N ALA A 332 15.37 7.39 -4.92
CA ALA A 332 15.73 8.41 -3.94
C ALA A 332 15.52 9.85 -4.47
N PHE A 333 15.72 10.12 -5.77
CA PHE A 333 15.51 11.45 -6.35
C PHE A 333 14.07 11.97 -6.17
N HIS A 334 13.08 11.07 -6.12
CA HIS A 334 11.69 11.46 -5.85
C HIS A 334 11.53 12.14 -4.48
N TYR A 335 12.30 11.72 -3.47
CA TYR A 335 12.26 12.30 -2.13
C TYR A 335 13.26 13.45 -1.96
N ASN A 336 14.28 13.53 -2.82
CA ASN A 336 15.29 14.58 -2.75
C ASN A 336 14.83 15.94 -3.34
N ARG A 337 13.68 15.98 -4.02
CA ARG A 337 13.16 17.21 -4.65
C ARG A 337 12.67 18.31 -3.68
N TYR A 338 12.49 17.98 -2.40
CA TYR A 338 12.08 18.96 -1.39
C TYR A 338 13.30 19.71 -0.85
N VAL A 339 13.21 21.01 -0.74
CA VAL A 339 14.29 21.89 -0.26
C VAL A 339 13.80 22.56 1.02
N LEU A 340 14.63 22.52 2.06
CA LEU A 340 14.31 23.15 3.33
C LEU A 340 14.73 24.62 3.25
N ASP A 341 13.77 25.53 3.33
CA ASP A 341 13.97 26.98 3.20
C ASP A 341 14.38 27.64 4.51
N ASN A 342 13.92 27.08 5.63
CA ASN A 342 14.18 27.61 6.95
C ASN A 342 15.12 26.65 7.69
N LEU A 343 16.33 27.13 7.98
CA LEU A 343 17.34 26.44 8.78
C LEU A 343 17.57 27.12 10.13
N ASP A 344 16.62 27.95 10.59
CA ASP A 344 16.70 28.60 11.89
C ASP A 344 16.79 27.55 13.01
N ASP A 345 17.64 27.83 13.99
CA ASP A 345 17.84 26.96 15.15
C ASP A 345 16.71 27.03 16.18
N LYS A 346 15.75 27.96 16.03
CA LYS A 346 14.60 28.08 16.96
C LYS A 346 13.33 27.54 16.32
N ALA A 347 12.50 26.87 17.11
CA ALA A 347 11.19 26.43 16.65
C ALA A 347 10.29 27.64 16.33
N ASP A 348 9.51 27.53 15.25
CA ASP A 348 8.51 28.52 14.87
C ASP A 348 7.27 28.39 15.77
N ASN A 349 7.28 29.16 16.86
CA ASN A 349 6.20 29.17 17.84
C ASN A 349 4.85 29.65 17.25
N ASN A 350 4.87 30.51 16.23
CA ASN A 350 3.64 30.97 15.58
C ASN A 350 2.99 29.84 14.80
N LEU A 351 3.79 29.06 14.06
CA LEU A 351 3.31 27.88 13.35
C LEU A 351 2.79 26.80 14.31
N LEU A 352 3.51 26.53 15.40
CA LEU A 352 3.08 25.57 16.42
C LEU A 352 1.76 25.99 17.07
N THR A 353 1.59 27.28 17.36
CA THR A 353 0.34 27.83 17.90
C THR A 353 -0.82 27.66 16.92
N LEU A 354 -0.60 27.95 15.64
CA LEU A 354 -1.59 27.75 14.59
C LEU A 354 -2.00 26.27 14.45
N LEU A 355 -1.03 25.35 14.46
CA LEU A 355 -1.29 23.92 14.38
C LEU A 355 -2.09 23.42 15.59
N ASN A 356 -1.73 23.86 16.79
CA ASN A 356 -2.47 23.57 18.02
C ASN A 356 -3.93 24.02 17.92
N GLN A 357 -4.19 25.25 17.46
CA GLN A 357 -5.54 25.78 17.28
C GLN A 357 -6.34 24.98 16.25
N ARG A 358 -5.73 24.60 15.12
CA ARG A 358 -6.38 23.79 14.08
C ARG A 358 -6.72 22.38 14.59
N ILE A 359 -5.78 21.74 15.28
CA ILE A 359 -5.99 20.43 15.90
C ILE A 359 -7.12 20.52 16.92
N TYR A 360 -7.06 21.47 17.85
CA TYR A 360 -8.10 21.68 18.86
C TYR A 360 -9.48 21.86 18.22
N THR A 361 -9.58 22.77 17.24
CA THR A 361 -10.84 23.03 16.51
C THR A 361 -11.38 21.78 15.83
N TYR A 362 -10.50 20.92 15.31
CA TYR A 362 -10.86 19.66 14.69
C TYR A 362 -11.35 18.61 15.70
N VAL A 363 -10.58 18.39 16.77
CA VAL A 363 -10.81 17.27 17.71
C VAL A 363 -11.84 17.57 18.79
N ARG A 364 -12.21 18.85 19.01
CA ARG A 364 -13.18 19.22 20.06
C ARG A 364 -14.55 18.54 19.96
N ARG A 365 -14.90 17.95 18.81
CA ARG A 365 -16.15 17.20 18.58
C ARG A 365 -15.94 15.73 18.17
N LYS A 366 -14.75 15.16 18.39
CA LYS A 366 -14.39 13.80 17.91
C LYS A 366 -14.16 12.86 19.06
N ALA A 367 -14.86 11.71 19.05
CA ALA A 367 -14.89 10.69 20.11
C ALA A 367 -13.82 9.58 20.05
N THR A 368 -12.89 9.63 19.09
CA THR A 368 -11.98 8.51 18.78
C THR A 368 -10.87 8.36 19.83
N TYR A 369 -10.66 7.15 20.38
CA TYR A 369 -9.58 6.78 21.34
C TYR A 369 -9.86 6.90 22.85
N SER A 370 -11.09 7.20 23.26
CA SER A 370 -11.46 7.11 24.66
C SER A 370 -11.91 5.68 25.06
N THR A 371 -11.71 5.34 26.32
CA THR A 371 -12.19 4.10 26.94
C THR A 371 -13.30 4.41 27.94
N LEU A 372 -14.30 3.54 27.99
CA LEU A 372 -15.39 3.57 28.94
C LEU A 372 -15.35 2.30 29.78
N THR A 373 -15.15 2.44 31.08
CA THR A 373 -15.26 1.36 32.06
C THR A 373 -16.73 1.11 32.40
N MET A 374 -17.09 -0.12 32.77
CA MET A 374 -18.44 -0.45 33.25
C MET A 374 -18.86 0.44 34.43
N ASP A 375 -17.99 0.66 35.41
CA ASP A 375 -18.29 1.50 36.58
C ASP A 375 -18.68 2.93 36.20
N ARG A 376 -17.90 3.55 35.31
CA ARG A 376 -18.21 4.88 34.77
C ARG A 376 -19.53 4.90 34.01
N LEU A 377 -19.80 3.87 33.21
CA LEU A 377 -21.07 3.74 32.50
C LEU A 377 -22.25 3.64 33.48
N GLU A 378 -22.12 2.86 34.55
CA GLU A 378 -23.15 2.74 35.58
C GLU A 378 -23.37 4.05 36.35
N SER A 379 -22.30 4.80 36.64
CA SER A 379 -22.40 6.15 37.21
C SER A 379 -23.21 7.07 36.30
N LEU A 380 -22.88 7.11 35.00
CA LEU A 380 -23.58 7.93 34.01
C LEU A 380 -25.05 7.54 33.86
N ILE A 381 -25.39 6.25 34.01
CA ILE A 381 -26.77 5.79 34.02
C ILE A 381 -27.46 6.34 35.27
N LYS A 382 -26.89 6.18 36.47
CA LYS A 382 -27.50 6.66 37.73
C LYS A 382 -27.70 8.17 37.77
N GLU A 383 -26.86 8.95 37.08
CA GLU A 383 -26.96 10.40 36.91
C GLU A 383 -28.09 10.82 35.91
N HIS A 384 -29.24 10.13 35.94
CA HIS A 384 -30.38 10.21 34.99
C HIS A 384 -30.95 11.63 34.71
N HIS A 385 -30.55 12.65 35.46
CA HIS A 385 -31.19 13.97 35.48
C HIS A 385 -30.62 15.01 34.50
N ILE A 386 -29.58 14.67 33.72
CA ILE A 386 -28.81 15.68 32.96
C ILE A 386 -29.17 15.74 31.45
N PHE A 387 -29.77 14.70 30.87
CA PHE A 387 -29.95 14.60 29.40
C PHE A 387 -31.30 13.99 28.96
N ASP A 388 -31.56 14.01 27.63
CA ASP A 388 -32.78 13.48 27.02
C ASP A 388 -32.87 11.94 26.99
N ASP A 389 -34.07 11.41 26.71
CA ASP A 389 -34.37 9.97 26.69
C ASP A 389 -33.45 9.16 25.72
N ASN A 390 -33.06 9.76 24.60
CA ASN A 390 -32.17 9.12 23.64
C ASN A 390 -30.75 8.91 24.19
N TYR A 391 -30.26 9.84 25.01
CA TYR A 391 -28.99 9.68 25.73
C TYR A 391 -29.03 8.46 26.66
N ILE A 392 -30.08 8.35 27.49
CA ILE A 392 -30.25 7.23 28.43
C ILE A 392 -30.34 5.90 27.67
N LYS A 393 -31.15 5.84 26.61
CA LYS A 393 -31.25 4.66 25.74
C LYS A 393 -29.90 4.28 25.12
N THR A 394 -29.05 5.25 24.80
CA THR A 394 -27.69 4.99 24.29
C THR A 394 -26.80 4.35 25.36
N LEU A 395 -26.83 4.86 26.59
CA LEU A 395 -26.10 4.25 27.72
C LEU A 395 -26.52 2.79 27.94
N ILE A 396 -27.83 2.50 27.91
CA ILE A 396 -28.37 1.14 28.05
C ILE A 396 -27.88 0.23 26.93
N VAL A 397 -27.91 0.69 25.67
CA VAL A 397 -27.40 -0.08 24.53
C VAL A 397 -25.91 -0.38 24.69
N ILE A 398 -25.11 0.57 25.15
CA ILE A 398 -23.68 0.36 25.41
C ILE A 398 -23.49 -0.66 26.52
N LYS A 399 -24.27 -0.57 27.62
CA LYS A 399 -24.21 -1.52 28.73
C LYS A 399 -24.49 -2.94 28.26
N ASN A 400 -25.55 -3.12 27.49
CA ASN A 400 -25.94 -4.41 26.94
C ASN A 400 -24.87 -4.98 26.00
N LEU A 401 -24.22 -4.12 25.19
CA LEU A 401 -23.10 -4.54 24.35
C LEU A 401 -21.90 -5.01 25.18
N MET A 402 -21.55 -4.29 26.24
CA MET A 402 -20.44 -4.67 27.13
C MET A 402 -20.73 -5.98 27.87
N LEU A 403 -21.94 -6.13 28.43
CA LEU A 403 -22.34 -7.37 29.12
C LEU A 403 -22.36 -8.58 28.18
N LYS A 404 -22.90 -8.41 26.96
CA LYS A 404 -22.95 -9.49 25.96
C LYS A 404 -21.56 -10.01 25.59
N ASP A 405 -20.59 -9.10 25.47
CA ASP A 405 -19.22 -9.43 25.08
C ASP A 405 -18.31 -9.68 26.31
N ASN A 406 -18.87 -9.73 27.53
CA ASN A 406 -18.16 -9.86 28.81
C ASN A 406 -16.99 -8.86 28.99
N LEU A 407 -17.26 -7.59 28.68
CA LEU A 407 -16.27 -6.51 28.69
C LEU A 407 -16.38 -5.63 29.94
N GLU A 408 -15.30 -5.51 30.71
CA GLU A 408 -15.18 -4.51 31.78
C GLU A 408 -14.87 -3.11 31.23
N THR A 409 -14.17 -3.04 30.09
CA THR A 409 -13.78 -1.80 29.42
C THR A 409 -14.12 -1.85 27.94
N LEU A 410 -14.70 -0.77 27.43
CA LEU A 410 -15.03 -0.58 26.02
C LEU A 410 -14.20 0.56 25.43
N ALA A 411 -13.42 0.28 24.38
CA ALA A 411 -12.67 1.30 23.64
C ALA A 411 -13.48 1.83 22.46
N MET A 412 -13.41 3.14 22.19
CA MET A 412 -14.05 3.78 21.03
C MET A 412 -13.28 3.52 19.73
N VAL A 413 -13.21 2.24 19.35
CA VAL A 413 -12.56 1.74 18.13
C VAL A 413 -13.35 2.09 16.87
N ARG A 414 -12.67 2.05 15.72
CA ARG A 414 -13.31 2.28 14.42
C ARG A 414 -14.52 1.35 14.23
N GLY A 415 -15.67 1.96 13.94
CA GLY A 415 -16.91 1.24 13.66
C GLY A 415 -17.78 0.96 14.89
N LEU A 416 -17.34 1.29 16.11
CA LEU A 416 -18.17 1.12 17.31
C LEU A 416 -19.46 1.95 17.24
N ASN A 417 -19.39 3.18 16.74
CA ASN A 417 -20.59 4.01 16.49
C ASN A 417 -21.64 3.31 15.61
N VAL A 418 -21.19 2.58 14.58
CA VAL A 418 -22.08 1.80 13.70
C VAL A 418 -22.65 0.60 14.45
N LYS A 419 -21.85 -0.09 15.27
CA LYS A 419 -22.31 -1.21 16.12
C LYS A 419 -23.38 -0.73 17.11
N ILE A 420 -23.14 0.37 17.81
CA ILE A 420 -24.08 1.01 18.74
C ILE A 420 -25.36 1.40 17.99
N ARG A 421 -25.27 2.04 16.83
CA ARG A 421 -26.47 2.43 16.05
C ARG A 421 -27.31 1.22 15.62
N LYS A 422 -26.67 0.14 15.19
CA LYS A 422 -27.35 -1.09 14.80
C LYS A 422 -28.05 -1.74 16.00
N ALA A 423 -27.35 -1.83 17.13
CA ALA A 423 -27.92 -2.35 18.38
C ALA A 423 -29.09 -1.48 18.85
N PHE A 424 -28.94 -0.15 18.84
CA PHE A 424 -30.00 0.78 19.19
C PHE A 424 -31.26 0.56 18.35
N LYS A 425 -31.10 0.47 17.01
CA LYS A 425 -32.23 0.22 16.11
C LYS A 425 -32.89 -1.12 16.40
N ALA A 426 -32.11 -2.16 16.68
CA ALA A 426 -32.64 -3.48 17.01
C ALA A 426 -33.42 -3.47 18.33
N THR A 427 -32.99 -2.68 19.31
CA THR A 427 -33.64 -2.57 20.63
C THR A 427 -34.89 -1.67 20.62
N TYR A 428 -34.86 -0.55 19.90
CA TYR A 428 -35.91 0.49 20.00
C TYR A 428 -36.70 0.75 18.70
N GLY A 429 -36.38 0.08 17.59
CA GLY A 429 -37.21 0.07 16.38
C GLY A 429 -37.04 1.26 15.42
N TYR A 430 -36.30 2.31 15.76
CA TYR A 430 -36.09 3.48 14.88
C TYR A 430 -34.61 3.81 14.60
N ASN A 431 -34.38 4.61 13.55
CA ASN A 431 -33.05 5.03 13.15
C ASN A 431 -32.56 6.17 14.05
N TYR A 432 -31.36 6.01 14.61
CA TYR A 432 -30.71 7.04 15.42
C TYR A 432 -30.11 8.15 14.54
N ASN A 433 -30.29 9.42 14.92
CA ASN A 433 -29.65 10.56 14.27
C ASN A 433 -28.13 10.52 14.49
N TYR A 434 -27.36 10.49 13.39
CA TYR A 434 -25.90 10.33 13.43
C TYR A 434 -25.17 11.47 14.17
N ILE A 435 -25.67 12.71 14.03
CA ILE A 435 -25.06 13.89 14.67
C ILE A 435 -25.21 13.79 16.18
N LYS A 436 -26.45 13.58 16.65
CA LYS A 436 -26.76 13.38 18.08
C LYS A 436 -25.98 12.21 18.69
N LEU A 437 -25.85 11.09 17.99
CA LEU A 437 -25.05 9.96 18.50
C LEU A 437 -23.60 10.36 18.74
N THR A 438 -23.02 11.13 17.80
CA THR A 438 -21.63 11.56 17.92
C THR A 438 -21.44 12.48 19.13
N GLU A 439 -22.39 13.36 19.39
CA GLU A 439 -22.41 14.23 20.58
C GLU A 439 -22.49 13.41 21.86
N TYR A 440 -23.44 12.48 21.97
CA TYR A 440 -23.56 11.64 23.15
C TYR A 440 -22.33 10.78 23.39
N LEU A 441 -21.77 10.15 22.35
CA LEU A 441 -20.56 9.35 22.51
C LEU A 441 -19.37 10.18 22.98
N SER A 442 -19.30 11.47 22.60
CA SER A 442 -18.29 12.37 23.16
C SER A 442 -18.51 12.65 24.65
N ILE A 443 -19.76 12.72 25.13
CA ILE A 443 -20.01 12.94 26.56
C ILE A 443 -19.75 11.64 27.34
N ILE A 444 -20.28 10.51 26.85
CA ILE A 444 -20.22 9.21 27.52
C ILE A 444 -18.78 8.76 27.73
N PHE A 445 -17.95 8.88 26.71
CA PHE A 445 -16.55 8.51 26.82
C PHE A 445 -15.67 9.64 27.43
N ASN A 446 -16.29 10.52 28.22
CA ASN A 446 -15.70 11.54 29.08
C ASN A 446 -14.75 12.51 28.37
N TYR A 447 -15.27 13.22 27.36
CA TYR A 447 -14.60 14.39 26.84
C TYR A 447 -14.71 15.52 27.85
N LYS A 448 -13.59 15.92 28.49
CA LYS A 448 -13.51 17.30 29.00
C LYS A 448 -13.69 18.23 27.79
N LEU A 449 -14.84 18.90 27.74
CA LEU A 449 -15.13 19.99 26.80
C LEU A 449 -14.04 21.05 26.87
#